data_AF-A0A523AY61-F1
#
_entry.id   AF-A0A523AY61-F1
#
_cell.length_a   1.000
_cell.length_b   1.000
_cell.length_c   1.000
_cell.angle_alpha   90.00
_cell.angle_beta   90.00
_cell.angle_gamma   90.00
#
_symmetry.space_group_name_H-M   'P 1'
#
loop_
_entity.id
_entity.type
_entity.pdbx_description
1 polymer ?
#
loop_
_entity_poly.entity_id
_entity_poly.type
_entity_poly.pdbx_seq_one_letter_code
_entity_poly.pdbx_strand_id
1 'polypeptide(L)'
;MSGEKGKNEIKEIKNSPLVKILLKNSFFDEKTLQTLLLYYLGKARNFEEIGLKVGMGRSGAWKRWKRGKDNLMRAFYTLELALYLGLLEEEIAQLMLDDLSDYLDLRRGRKTLQEVQENMQKRMVMSLRGLGKSI
;
A
#
# COMPACT_ATOMS: atom_id res chain seq x y z
N MET A 1 -5.87 -21.01 16.19
CA MET A 1 -4.96 -21.30 15.05
C MET A 1 -5.01 -20.25 13.91
N SER A 2 -6.00 -19.35 13.81
CA SER A 2 -6.05 -18.31 12.74
C SER A 2 -5.18 -17.07 13.00
N GLY A 3 -4.75 -16.84 14.25
CA GLY A 3 -4.01 -15.65 14.66
C GLY A 3 -2.52 -15.62 14.26
N GLU A 4 -1.88 -16.79 14.09
CA GLU A 4 -0.46 -16.88 13.70
C GLU A 4 -0.26 -16.70 12.19
N LYS A 5 -1.15 -17.29 11.37
CA LYS A 5 -1.11 -17.16 9.90
C LYS A 5 -1.22 -15.70 9.45
N GLY A 6 -2.12 -14.91 10.06
CA GLY A 6 -2.28 -13.49 9.77
C GLY A 6 -1.12 -12.60 10.26
N LYS A 7 -0.39 -13.00 11.32
CA LYS A 7 0.82 -12.31 11.77
C LYS A 7 1.99 -12.56 10.81
N ASN A 8 2.10 -13.77 10.27
CA ASN A 8 3.18 -14.14 9.34
C ASN A 8 3.04 -13.41 8.00
N GLU A 9 1.84 -13.38 7.40
CA GLU A 9 1.59 -12.67 6.13
C GLU A 9 1.90 -11.16 6.23
N ILE A 10 1.48 -10.50 7.32
CA ILE A 10 1.78 -9.07 7.53
C ILE A 10 3.29 -8.86 7.73
N LYS A 11 3.97 -9.79 8.40
CA LYS A 11 5.41 -9.73 8.62
C LYS A 11 6.19 -9.94 7.31
N GLU A 12 5.74 -10.86 6.47
CA GLU A 12 6.31 -11.11 5.14
C GLU A 12 6.14 -9.90 4.22
N ILE A 13 4.95 -9.29 4.18
CA ILE A 13 4.69 -8.04 3.43
C ILE A 13 5.64 -6.93 3.91
N LYS A 14 5.79 -6.75 5.22
CA LYS A 14 6.70 -5.73 5.79
C LYS A 14 8.18 -5.98 5.48
N ASN A 15 8.56 -7.23 5.22
CA ASN A 15 9.94 -7.59 4.92
C ASN A 15 10.31 -7.42 3.44
N SER A 16 9.33 -7.25 2.55
CA SER A 16 9.57 -6.94 1.14
C SER A 16 10.39 -5.63 1.00
N PRO A 17 11.51 -5.64 0.27
CA PRO A 17 12.28 -4.44 -0.01
C PRO A 17 11.45 -3.33 -0.66
N LEU A 18 10.55 -3.71 -1.59
CA LEU A 18 9.64 -2.76 -2.24
C LEU A 18 8.70 -2.11 -1.22
N VAL A 19 8.10 -2.90 -0.33
CA VAL A 19 7.20 -2.36 0.71
C VAL A 19 7.95 -1.40 1.63
N LYS A 20 9.20 -1.69 1.98
CA LYS A 20 10.02 -0.77 2.79
C LYS A 20 10.26 0.57 2.08
N ILE A 21 10.59 0.53 0.79
CA ILE A 21 10.80 1.74 -0.02
C ILE A 21 9.49 2.54 -0.14
N LEU A 22 8.40 1.86 -0.48
CA LEU A 22 7.08 2.49 -0.60
C LEU A 22 6.63 3.09 0.72
N LEU A 23 6.76 2.34 1.82
CA LEU A 23 6.37 2.81 3.15
C LEU A 23 7.15 4.06 3.55
N LYS A 24 8.48 4.07 3.33
CA LYS A 24 9.35 5.23 3.62
C LYS A 24 8.93 6.50 2.87
N ASN A 25 8.41 6.38 1.66
CA ASN A 25 8.03 7.51 0.80
C ASN A 25 6.51 7.78 0.79
N SER A 26 5.73 7.01 1.55
CA SER A 26 4.28 7.17 1.64
C SER A 26 3.87 8.01 2.85
N PHE A 27 2.59 8.37 2.90
CA PHE A 27 1.97 8.99 4.09
C PHE A 27 1.68 7.99 5.23
N PHE A 28 2.19 6.75 5.17
CA PHE A 28 1.97 5.75 6.20
C PHE A 28 3.20 5.52 7.07
N ASP A 29 2.97 5.42 8.38
CA ASP A 29 3.91 4.77 9.29
C ASP A 29 3.59 3.26 9.41
N GLU A 30 4.53 2.50 9.97
CA GLU A 30 4.42 1.05 10.07
C GLU A 30 3.17 0.59 10.84
N LYS A 31 2.84 1.28 11.93
CA LYS A 31 1.66 0.96 12.75
C LYS A 31 0.36 1.26 12.01
N THR A 32 0.34 2.30 11.17
CA THR A 32 -0.80 2.66 10.32
C THR A 32 -0.98 1.60 9.23
N LEU A 33 0.08 1.22 8.52
CA LEU A 33 0.03 0.14 7.54
C LEU A 33 -0.47 -1.16 8.17
N GLN A 34 0.07 -1.57 9.32
CA GLN A 34 -0.36 -2.77 10.02
C GLN A 34 -1.83 -2.71 10.45
N THR A 35 -2.29 -1.55 10.92
CA THR A 35 -3.70 -1.33 11.28
C THR A 35 -4.62 -1.50 10.07
N LEU A 36 -4.25 -0.94 8.92
CA LEU A 36 -5.03 -1.06 7.68
C LEU A 36 -5.05 -2.50 7.16
N LEU A 37 -3.91 -3.20 7.17
CA LEU A 37 -3.84 -4.61 6.74
C LEU A 37 -4.71 -5.51 7.62
N LEU A 38 -4.66 -5.34 8.94
CA LEU A 38 -5.51 -6.13 9.85
C LEU A 38 -7.01 -5.91 9.59
N TYR A 39 -7.40 -4.67 9.28
CA TYR A 39 -8.78 -4.30 8.97
C TYR A 39 -9.23 -4.86 7.61
N TYR A 40 -8.54 -4.51 6.53
CA TYR A 40 -8.98 -4.83 5.16
C TYR A 40 -8.82 -6.30 4.78
N LEU A 41 -7.86 -7.02 5.39
CA LEU A 41 -7.70 -8.46 5.17
C LEU A 41 -8.60 -9.31 6.09
N GLY A 42 -9.48 -8.67 6.88
CA GLY A 42 -10.37 -9.38 7.81
C GLY A 42 -9.61 -10.17 8.89
N LYS A 43 -8.36 -9.80 9.20
CA LYS A 43 -7.50 -10.51 10.16
C LYS A 43 -7.76 -10.06 11.60
N ALA A 44 -8.68 -9.13 11.83
CA ALA A 44 -9.18 -8.75 13.14
C ALA A 44 -10.67 -8.43 13.05
N ARG A 45 -11.44 -8.86 14.06
CA ARG A 45 -12.91 -8.71 14.06
C ARG A 45 -13.37 -7.29 14.36
N ASN A 46 -12.59 -6.54 15.13
CA ASN A 46 -12.92 -5.18 15.56
C ASN A 46 -11.63 -4.40 15.93
N PHE A 47 -11.79 -3.11 16.24
CA PHE A 47 -10.66 -2.23 16.60
C PHE A 47 -10.00 -2.60 17.93
N GLU A 48 -10.68 -3.32 18.81
CA GLU A 48 -10.08 -3.81 20.05
C GLU A 48 -9.04 -4.91 19.75
N GLU A 49 -9.40 -5.88 18.92
CA GLU A 49 -8.49 -6.93 18.46
C GLU A 49 -7.31 -6.35 17.65
N ILE A 50 -7.55 -5.33 16.83
CA ILE A 50 -6.48 -4.59 16.15
C ILE A 50 -5.55 -3.94 17.17
N GLY A 51 -6.10 -3.25 18.17
CA GLY A 51 -5.34 -2.60 19.23
C GLY A 51 -4.39 -3.57 19.93
N LEU A 52 -4.92 -4.73 20.36
CA LEU A 52 -4.13 -5.78 21.00
C LEU A 52 -2.98 -6.28 20.10
N LYS A 53 -3.24 -6.51 18.80
CA LYS A 53 -2.22 -7.01 17.86
C LYS A 53 -1.12 -5.99 17.54
N VAL A 54 -1.41 -4.70 17.63
CA VAL A 54 -0.45 -3.61 17.34
C VAL A 54 0.15 -3.01 18.64
N GLY A 55 -0.31 -3.44 19.81
CA GLY A 55 0.17 -2.94 21.11
C GLY A 55 -0.35 -1.53 21.43
N MET A 56 -1.66 -1.31 21.28
CA MET A 56 -2.33 -0.05 21.61
C MET A 56 -3.79 -0.28 22.06
N GLY A 57 -4.43 0.73 22.65
CA GLY A 57 -5.86 0.66 22.97
C GLY A 57 -6.77 0.76 21.75
N ARG A 58 -8.03 0.32 21.89
CA ARG A 58 -9.09 0.38 20.85
C ARG A 58 -9.21 1.76 20.18
N SER A 59 -9.21 2.83 20.97
CA SER A 59 -9.29 4.21 20.46
C SER A 59 -8.08 4.57 19.58
N GLY A 60 -6.88 4.12 19.97
CA GLY A 60 -5.66 4.30 19.17
C GLY A 60 -5.75 3.58 17.82
N ALA A 61 -6.26 2.34 17.82
CA ALA A 61 -6.46 1.57 16.60
C ALA A 61 -7.45 2.24 15.65
N TRP A 62 -8.60 2.71 16.16
CA TRP A 62 -9.58 3.44 15.36
C TRP A 62 -9.01 4.74 14.78
N LYS A 63 -8.32 5.55 15.60
CA LYS A 63 -7.71 6.81 15.13
C LYS A 63 -6.67 6.57 14.05
N ARG A 64 -5.84 5.52 14.19
CA ARG A 64 -4.85 5.14 13.17
C ARG A 64 -5.48 4.64 11.88
N TRP A 65 -6.50 3.80 11.97
CA TRP A 65 -7.26 3.37 10.81
C TRP A 65 -7.87 4.56 10.06
N LYS A 66 -8.52 5.48 10.80
CA LYS A 66 -9.12 6.68 10.22
C LYS A 66 -8.06 7.54 9.52
N ARG A 67 -6.94 7.82 10.18
CA ARG A 67 -5.82 8.56 9.60
C ARG A 67 -5.29 7.89 8.32
N GLY A 68 -5.13 6.57 8.34
CA GLY A 68 -4.70 5.82 7.17
C GLY A 68 -5.68 5.95 6.00
N LYS A 69 -6.98 5.85 6.26
CA LYS A 69 -8.03 6.09 5.25
C LYS A 69 -7.99 7.52 4.71
N ASP A 70 -7.86 8.51 5.58
CA ASP A 70 -7.80 9.93 5.18
C ASP A 70 -6.55 10.20 4.33
N ASN A 71 -5.42 9.58 4.65
CA ASN A 71 -4.19 9.68 3.86
C ASN A 71 -4.32 9.04 2.47
N LEU A 72 -5.05 7.92 2.31
CA LEU A 72 -5.36 7.36 0.99
C LEU A 72 -6.17 8.35 0.15
N MET A 73 -7.23 8.92 0.73
CA MET A 73 -8.08 9.87 0.02
C MET A 73 -7.32 11.13 -0.37
N ARG A 74 -6.47 11.65 0.52
CA ARG A 74 -5.61 12.80 0.21
C ARG A 74 -4.63 12.48 -0.92
N ALA A 75 -3.96 11.33 -0.89
CA ALA A 75 -3.06 10.92 -1.95
C ALA A 75 -3.79 10.83 -3.31
N PHE A 76 -4.99 10.25 -3.33
CA PHE A 76 -5.85 10.22 -4.52
C PHE A 76 -6.13 11.64 -5.05
N TYR A 77 -6.67 12.53 -4.22
CA TYR A 77 -6.97 13.89 -4.66
C TYR A 77 -5.73 14.70 -5.06
N THR A 78 -4.58 14.46 -4.44
CA THR A 78 -3.32 15.07 -4.85
C THR A 78 -2.91 14.64 -6.26
N LEU A 79 -3.04 13.35 -6.57
CA LEU A 79 -2.75 12.83 -7.91
C LEU A 79 -3.73 13.34 -8.96
N GLU A 80 -5.03 13.35 -8.65
CA GLU A 80 -6.06 13.94 -9.52
C GLU A 80 -5.80 15.42 -9.80
N LEU A 81 -5.41 16.19 -8.77
CA LEU A 81 -5.07 17.60 -8.93
C LEU A 81 -3.82 17.79 -9.79
N ALA A 82 -2.78 16.97 -9.59
CA ALA A 82 -1.57 17.02 -10.40
C ALA A 82 -1.86 16.70 -11.87
N LEU A 83 -2.69 15.69 -12.15
CA LEU A 83 -3.15 15.36 -13.49
C LEU A 83 -3.94 16.52 -14.11
N TYR A 84 -4.92 17.05 -13.38
CA TYR A 84 -5.76 18.16 -13.85
C TYR A 84 -4.95 19.41 -14.21
N LEU A 85 -3.88 19.68 -13.47
CA LEU A 85 -3.00 20.82 -13.69
C LEU A 85 -1.83 20.54 -14.65
N GLY A 86 -1.68 19.31 -15.17
CA GLY A 86 -0.57 18.93 -16.05
C GLY A 86 0.80 18.93 -15.34
N LEU A 87 0.83 18.65 -14.03
CA LEU A 87 2.05 18.63 -13.20
C LEU A 87 2.66 17.23 -13.07
N LEU A 88 1.98 16.19 -13.54
CA LEU A 88 2.46 14.82 -13.46
C LEU A 88 3.30 14.46 -14.70
N GLU A 89 4.52 13.99 -14.48
CA GLU A 89 5.41 13.49 -15.54
C GLU A 89 4.77 12.32 -16.30
N GLU A 90 4.97 12.26 -17.63
CA GLU A 90 4.37 11.24 -18.50
C GLU A 90 4.76 9.83 -18.07
N GLU A 91 6.04 9.63 -17.72
CA GLU A 91 6.57 8.35 -17.28
C GLU A 91 5.91 7.86 -15.98
N ILE A 92 5.60 8.79 -15.06
CA ILE A 92 4.91 8.49 -13.81
C ILE A 92 3.44 8.16 -14.10
N ALA A 93 2.78 8.90 -15.00
CA ALA A 93 1.42 8.62 -15.43
C ALA A 93 1.30 7.23 -16.08
N GLN A 94 2.22 6.88 -16.98
CA GLN A 94 2.24 5.56 -17.63
C GLN A 94 2.48 4.43 -16.63
N LEU A 95 3.42 4.62 -15.68
CA LEU A 95 3.67 3.65 -14.61
C LEU A 95 2.40 3.40 -13.78
N MET A 96 1.68 4.47 -13.43
CA MET A 96 0.42 4.36 -12.68
C MET A 96 -0.68 3.64 -13.49
N LEU A 97 -0.79 3.91 -14.79
CA LEU A 97 -1.75 3.21 -15.66
C LEU A 97 -1.47 1.71 -15.70
N ASP A 98 -0.22 1.31 -15.84
CA ASP A 98 0.20 -0.10 -15.86
C ASP A 98 -0.11 -0.79 -14.53
N ASP A 99 0.22 -0.16 -13.41
CA ASP A 99 -0.03 -0.68 -12.06
C ASP A 99 -1.54 -0.81 -11.76
N LEU A 100 -2.34 0.19 -12.15
CA LEU A 100 -3.80 0.15 -11.98
C LEU A 100 -4.45 -0.91 -12.88
N SER A 101 -3.96 -1.07 -14.11
CA SER A 101 -4.43 -2.11 -15.02
C SER A 101 -4.19 -3.51 -14.44
N ASP A 102 -3.00 -3.77 -13.92
CA ASP A 102 -2.66 -5.02 -13.22
C ASP A 102 -3.53 -5.25 -11.99
N TYR A 103 -3.78 -4.21 -11.20
CA TYR A 103 -4.68 -4.31 -10.05
C TYR A 103 -6.11 -4.66 -10.47
N LEU A 104 -6.64 -4.04 -11.54
CA LEU A 104 -7.96 -4.37 -12.07
C LEU A 104 -8.02 -5.81 -12.60
N ASP A 105 -6.96 -6.30 -13.24
CA ASP A 105 -6.85 -7.69 -13.65
C ASP A 105 -6.91 -8.66 -12.47
N LEU A 106 -6.22 -8.34 -11.37
CA LEU A 106 -6.35 -9.09 -10.12
C LEU A 106 -7.80 -9.09 -9.62
N ARG A 107 -8.47 -7.93 -9.60
CA ARG A 107 -9.88 -7.83 -9.16
C ARG A 107 -10.85 -8.60 -10.06
N ARG A 108 -10.50 -8.79 -11.33
CA ARG A 108 -11.27 -9.56 -12.33
C ARG A 108 -10.90 -11.04 -12.35
N GLY A 109 -9.97 -11.49 -11.51
CA GLY A 109 -9.49 -12.88 -11.50
C GLY A 109 -8.62 -13.25 -12.69
N ARG A 110 -8.10 -12.27 -13.43
CA ARG A 110 -7.22 -12.46 -14.60
C ARG A 110 -5.74 -12.57 -14.23
N LYS A 111 -5.36 -12.12 -13.04
CA LYS A 111 -4.02 -12.22 -12.46
C LYS A 111 -4.09 -12.60 -10.99
N THR A 112 -3.05 -13.25 -10.50
CA THR A 112 -2.84 -13.53 -9.07
C THR A 112 -2.22 -12.33 -8.37
N LEU A 113 -2.32 -12.29 -7.03
CA LEU A 113 -1.68 -11.24 -6.23
C LEU A 113 -0.16 -11.23 -6.42
N GLN A 114 0.44 -12.41 -6.55
CA GLN A 114 1.88 -12.56 -6.76
C GLN A 114 2.31 -11.96 -8.10
N GLU A 115 1.61 -12.25 -9.19
CA GLU A 115 1.92 -11.67 -10.51
C GLU A 115 1.87 -10.13 -10.48
N VAL A 116 0.85 -9.54 -9.84
CA VAL A 116 0.76 -8.09 -9.69
C VAL A 116 1.93 -7.53 -8.89
N GLN A 117 2.28 -8.16 -7.75
CA GLN A 117 3.41 -7.73 -6.93
C GLN A 117 4.74 -7.78 -7.68
N GLU A 118 4.98 -8.86 -8.44
CA GLU A 118 6.19 -9.03 -9.24
C GLU A 118 6.28 -8.00 -10.37
N ASN A 119 5.16 -7.71 -11.05
CA ASN A 119 5.12 -6.69 -12.11
C ASN A 119 5.39 -5.29 -11.56
N MET A 120 4.73 -4.91 -10.46
CA MET A 120 4.99 -3.63 -9.79
C MET A 120 6.45 -3.50 -9.37
N GLN A 121 7.03 -4.58 -8.84
CA GLN A 121 8.44 -4.58 -8.44
C GLN A 121 9.38 -4.40 -9.63
N LYS A 122 9.13 -5.08 -10.76
CA LYS A 122 9.91 -4.92 -12.00
C LYS A 122 9.82 -3.49 -12.52
N ARG A 123 8.62 -2.93 -12.64
CA ARG A 123 8.42 -1.56 -13.14
C ARG A 123 9.07 -0.51 -12.24
N MET A 124 8.94 -0.64 -10.92
CA MET A 124 9.59 0.27 -9.98
C MET A 124 11.13 0.22 -10.07
N VAL A 125 11.73 -0.98 -10.21
CA VAL A 125 13.18 -1.11 -10.41
C VAL A 125 13.62 -0.46 -11.72
N MET A 126 12.85 -0.63 -12.79
CA MET A 126 13.13 0.02 -14.08
C MET A 126 13.02 1.54 -13.99
N SER A 127 11.98 2.05 -13.33
CA SER A 127 11.78 3.49 -13.11
C SER A 127 12.92 4.10 -12.27
N LEU A 128 13.30 3.48 -11.15
CA LEU A 128 14.43 3.94 -10.33
C LEU A 128 15.77 3.95 -11.09
N ARG A 129 15.98 3.01 -12.02
CA ARG A 129 17.16 2.97 -12.89
C ARG A 129 17.12 4.00 -14.02
N GLY A 130 15.92 4.35 -14.49
CA GLY A 130 15.70 5.39 -15.50
C GLY A 130 15.87 6.80 -14.93
N LEU A 131 15.30 7.06 -13.76
CA LEU A 131 15.41 8.34 -13.03
C LEU A 131 16.85 8.68 -12.63
N GLY A 132 17.71 7.67 -12.44
CA GLY A 132 19.14 7.86 -12.17
C GLY A 132 19.99 8.28 -13.39
N LYS A 133 19.41 8.35 -14.59
CA LYS A 133 20.08 8.84 -15.81
C LYS A 133 19.77 10.31 -16.14
N SER A 134 18.91 10.96 -15.35
CA SER A 134 18.48 12.34 -15.58
C SER A 134 19.09 13.34 -14.58
N ILE A 135 20.26 13.03 -14.01
CA ILE A 135 21.09 13.97 -13.23
C ILE A 135 22.45 14.12 -13.90
#